data_AF-X1K8H4-F1
#
_entry.id   AF-X1K8H4-F1
#
_cell.length_a   1.000
_cell.length_b   1.000
_cell.length_c   1.000
_cell.angle_alpha   90.00
_cell.angle_beta   90.00
_cell.angle_gamma   90.00
#
_symmetry.space_group_name_H-M   'P 1'
#
loop_
_entity.id
_entity.type
_entity.pdbx_description
1 polymer ?
#
loop_
_entity_poly.entity_id
_entity_poly.type
_entity_poly.pdbx_seq_one_letter_code
_entity_poly.pdbx_strand_id
1 'polypeptide(L)'
;MKKLGIWVEVTTLIIPTLNDSSEELREIAKFIVNELGEGTPWHISRFYPAYNLTDKPPTPIETIHKAREIGLNEGLKYVYEGNVPGSTGENNGSLIAFHMLNSIHP
;
A
#
# COMPACT_ATOMS: atom_id res chain seq x y z
N MET A 1 -18.59 4.04 6.12
CA MET A 1 -18.04 4.11 4.75
C MET A 1 -18.58 2.98 3.87
N LYS A 2 -18.24 1.70 4.12
CA LYS A 2 -18.76 0.57 3.31
C LYS A 2 -20.30 0.45 3.30
N LYS A 3 -20.96 0.65 4.45
CA LYS A 3 -22.45 0.67 4.55
C LYS A 3 -23.11 1.83 3.77
N LEU A 4 -22.32 2.84 3.37
CA LEU A 4 -22.78 3.97 2.56
C LEU A 4 -22.44 3.78 1.07
N GLY A 5 -21.97 2.60 0.66
CA GLY A 5 -21.55 2.31 -0.71
C GLY A 5 -20.19 2.91 -1.09
N ILE A 6 -19.44 3.47 -0.14
CA ILE A 6 -18.14 4.09 -0.40
C ILE A 6 -17.05 3.02 -0.40
N TRP A 7 -16.36 2.89 -1.55
CA TRP A 7 -15.17 2.06 -1.72
C TRP A 7 -13.96 2.75 -1.11
N VAL A 8 -13.12 1.98 -0.40
CA VAL A 8 -11.95 2.48 0.30
C VAL A 8 -10.77 1.59 -0.06
N GLU A 9 -9.66 2.22 -0.40
CA GLU A 9 -8.35 1.60 -0.63
C GLU A 9 -7.30 2.33 0.21
N VAL A 10 -6.26 1.61 0.63
CA VAL A 10 -5.17 2.18 1.42
C VAL A 10 -3.88 2.11 0.61
N THR A 11 -3.13 3.20 0.58
CA THR A 11 -1.78 3.24 -0.02
C THR A 11 -0.75 3.64 1.03
N THR A 12 0.34 2.89 1.12
CA THR A 12 1.48 3.18 1.99
C THR A 12 2.75 3.34 1.17
N LEU A 13 3.36 4.52 1.23
CA LEU A 13 4.73 4.74 0.73
C LEU A 13 5.71 4.24 1.80
N ILE A 14 6.46 3.18 1.50
CA ILE A 14 7.47 2.66 2.41
C ILE A 14 8.77 3.42 2.17
N ILE A 15 9.33 4.01 3.22
CA ILE A 15 10.56 4.81 3.23
C ILE A 15 11.56 4.15 4.20
N PRO A 16 12.83 3.95 3.78
CA PRO A 16 13.81 3.29 4.62
C PRO A 16 14.03 4.01 5.95
N THR A 17 14.14 3.22 7.01
CA THR A 17 14.33 3.64 8.41
C THR A 17 13.19 4.44 9.02
N LEU A 18 12.08 4.68 8.31
CA LEU A 18 10.95 5.45 8.82
C LEU A 18 9.74 4.57 9.11
N ASN A 19 9.38 3.69 8.17
CA ASN A 19 8.21 2.82 8.27
C ASN A 19 8.39 1.48 7.55
N ASP A 20 9.63 1.00 7.46
CA ASP A 20 10.01 -0.25 6.78
C ASP A 20 10.30 -1.42 7.72
N SER A 21 10.11 -1.24 9.04
CA SER A 21 10.26 -2.33 10.01
C SER A 21 9.14 -3.36 9.86
N SER A 22 9.42 -4.62 10.17
CA SER A 22 8.42 -5.69 10.06
C SER A 22 7.24 -5.45 11.01
N GLU A 23 7.52 -4.86 12.16
CA GLU A 23 6.58 -4.52 13.21
C GLU A 23 5.61 -3.44 12.71
N GLU A 24 6.12 -2.34 12.17
CA GLU A 24 5.31 -1.25 11.60
C GLU A 24 4.41 -1.76 10.47
N LEU A 25 4.98 -2.54 9.53
CA LEU A 25 4.23 -3.11 8.41
C LEU A 25 3.11 -4.04 8.88
N ARG A 26 3.36 -4.79 9.96
CA ARG A 26 2.36 -5.68 10.56
C ARG A 26 1.26 -4.88 11.24
N GLU A 27 1.59 -3.81 11.94
CA GLU A 27 0.63 -2.93 12.59
C GLU A 27 -0.28 -2.25 11.55
N ILE A 28 0.28 -1.78 10.43
CA ILE A 28 -0.50 -1.25 9.30
C ILE A 28 -1.45 -2.30 8.76
N ALA A 29 -0.96 -3.52 8.46
CA ALA A 29 -1.81 -4.59 7.93
C ALA A 29 -2.94 -4.97 8.89
N LYS A 30 -2.63 -5.13 10.19
CA LYS A 30 -3.63 -5.41 11.23
C LYS A 30 -4.67 -4.32 11.34
N PHE A 31 -4.27 -3.05 11.30
CA PHE A 31 -5.19 -1.93 11.31
C PHE A 31 -6.17 -2.00 10.14
N ILE A 32 -5.67 -2.26 8.92
CA ILE A 32 -6.53 -2.37 7.74
C ILE A 32 -7.51 -3.53 7.89
N VAL A 33 -7.05 -4.71 8.35
CA VAL A 33 -7.90 -5.88 8.56
C VAL A 33 -8.98 -5.61 9.61
N ASN A 34 -8.60 -5.05 10.76
CA ASN A 34 -9.50 -4.89 11.90
C ASN A 34 -10.50 -3.74 11.70
N GLU A 35 -10.04 -2.61 11.17
CA GLU A 35 -10.85 -1.39 11.11
C GLU A 35 -11.54 -1.21 9.75
N LEU A 36 -10.90 -1.66 8.67
CA LEU A 36 -11.42 -1.50 7.30
C LEU A 36 -11.95 -2.83 6.73
N GLY A 37 -11.46 -3.96 7.21
CA GLY A 37 -11.83 -5.31 6.79
C GLY A 37 -10.84 -5.94 5.81
N GLU A 38 -10.68 -7.26 5.88
CA GLU A 38 -9.79 -8.11 5.06
C GLU A 38 -9.88 -7.92 3.53
N GLY A 39 -11.04 -7.46 3.04
CA GLY A 39 -11.28 -7.21 1.62
C GLY A 39 -10.84 -5.83 1.13
N THR A 40 -10.27 -4.99 2.00
CA THR A 40 -9.77 -3.66 1.63
C THR A 40 -8.43 -3.78 0.90
N PRO A 41 -8.29 -3.27 -0.33
CA PRO A 41 -7.01 -3.25 -1.02
C PRO A 41 -5.94 -2.45 -0.29
N TRP A 42 -4.75 -3.03 -0.15
CA TRP A 42 -3.57 -2.35 0.34
C TRP A 42 -2.50 -2.24 -0.76
N HIS A 43 -2.21 -1.03 -1.18
CA HIS A 43 -1.18 -0.71 -2.15
C HIS A 43 0.10 -0.28 -1.44
N ILE A 44 1.18 -0.99 -1.70
CA ILE A 44 2.49 -0.69 -1.17
C ILE A 44 3.29 0.01 -2.26
N SER A 45 3.76 1.22 -2.00
CA SER A 45 4.54 1.99 -2.95
C SER A 45 6.01 2.04 -2.53
N ARG A 46 6.89 1.67 -3.46
CA ARG A 46 8.34 1.81 -3.31
C ARG A 46 8.73 3.29 -3.39
N PHE A 47 9.47 3.76 -2.38
CA PHE A 47 10.06 5.10 -2.38
C PHE A 47 11.30 5.18 -3.26
N TYR A 48 11.45 6.33 -3.93
CA TYR A 48 12.68 6.78 -4.55
C TYR A 48 13.02 8.17 -4.01
N PRO A 49 14.31 8.51 -3.88
CA PRO A 49 14.73 9.80 -3.33
C PRO A 49 14.21 10.94 -4.21
N ALA A 50 13.42 11.84 -3.61
CA ALA A 50 12.76 12.92 -4.33
C ALA A 50 12.41 14.08 -3.38
N TYR A 51 12.19 15.27 -3.95
CA TYR A 51 11.85 16.48 -3.22
C TYR A 51 12.83 16.75 -2.05
N ASN A 52 12.32 16.82 -0.82
CA ASN A 52 13.11 17.15 0.38
C ASN A 52 13.71 15.91 1.07
N LEU A 53 13.47 14.71 0.54
CA LEU A 53 13.96 13.42 1.07
C LEU A 53 14.97 12.83 0.09
N THR A 54 16.12 13.49 -0.09
CA THR A 54 17.19 13.06 -1.01
C THR A 54 18.33 12.31 -0.30
N ASP A 55 18.35 12.32 1.02
CA ASP A 55 19.38 11.72 1.88
C ASP A 55 19.14 10.24 2.17
N LYS A 56 17.96 9.71 1.80
CA LYS A 56 17.60 8.30 1.97
C LYS A 56 17.78 7.53 0.66
N PRO A 57 18.15 6.24 0.71
CA PRO A 57 18.16 5.41 -0.49
C PRO A 57 16.73 5.09 -0.96
N PRO A 58 16.54 4.62 -2.21
CA PRO A 58 15.28 4.01 -2.59
C PRO A 58 14.97 2.80 -1.71
N THR A 59 13.68 2.53 -1.48
CA THR A 59 13.29 1.36 -0.68
C THR A 59 13.77 0.08 -1.35
N PRO A 60 14.42 -0.83 -0.62
CA PRO A 60 14.81 -2.10 -1.21
C PRO A 60 13.60 -2.90 -1.69
N ILE A 61 13.74 -3.64 -2.79
CA ILE A 61 12.62 -4.37 -3.39
C ILE A 61 12.16 -5.50 -2.45
N GLU A 62 13.10 -6.13 -1.75
CA GLU A 62 12.84 -7.14 -0.73
C GLU A 62 11.96 -6.62 0.40
N THR A 63 12.06 -5.33 0.76
CA THR A 63 11.17 -4.70 1.75
C THR A 63 9.73 -4.65 1.24
N ILE A 64 9.54 -4.39 -0.06
CA ILE A 64 8.21 -4.35 -0.68
C ILE A 64 7.59 -5.75 -0.70
N HIS A 65 8.37 -6.77 -1.10
CA HIS A 65 7.93 -8.17 -1.06
C HIS A 65 7.57 -8.61 0.35
N LYS A 66 8.41 -8.26 1.34
CA LYS A 66 8.15 -8.57 2.74
C LYS A 66 6.88 -7.90 3.26
N ALA A 67 6.63 -6.64 2.90
CA ALA A 67 5.41 -5.94 3.25
C ALA A 67 4.17 -6.64 2.64
N ARG A 68 4.27 -7.09 1.39
CA ARG A 68 3.21 -7.89 0.74
C ARG A 68 2.93 -9.17 1.51
N GLU A 69 3.97 -9.95 1.81
CA GLU A 69 3.84 -11.21 2.55
C GLU A 69 3.22 -10.98 3.93
N ILE A 70 3.66 -9.95 4.66
CA ILE A 70 3.08 -9.58 5.96
C ILE A 70 1.59 -9.26 5.80
N GLY A 71 1.22 -8.43 4.83
CA GLY A 71 -0.18 -8.08 4.59
C GLY A 71 -1.06 -9.30 4.33
N LEU A 72 -0.60 -10.22 3.47
CA LEU A 72 -1.31 -11.47 3.18
C LEU A 72 -1.41 -12.36 4.43
N ASN A 73 -0.33 -12.48 5.21
CA ASN A 73 -0.28 -13.31 6.42
C ASN A 73 -1.17 -12.76 7.55
N GLU A 74 -1.36 -11.44 7.63
CA GLU A 74 -2.29 -10.82 8.59
C GLU A 74 -3.76 -10.92 8.16
N GLY A 75 -4.03 -11.42 6.93
CA GLY A 75 -5.38 -11.73 6.46
C GLY A 75 -5.92 -10.79 5.38
N LEU A 76 -5.11 -9.86 4.83
CA LEU A 76 -5.54 -9.09 3.67
C LEU A 76 -5.66 -9.98 2.44
N LYS A 77 -6.76 -9.84 1.70
CA LYS A 77 -6.97 -10.59 0.44
C LYS A 77 -6.26 -9.97 -0.76
N TYR A 78 -6.08 -8.65 -0.72
CA TYR A 78 -5.58 -7.86 -1.83
C TYR A 78 -4.47 -6.94 -1.33
N VAL A 79 -3.23 -7.32 -1.65
CA VAL A 79 -2.05 -6.51 -1.41
C VAL A 79 -1.37 -6.32 -2.77
N TYR A 80 -0.88 -5.12 -3.08
CA TYR A 80 -0.29 -4.79 -4.38
C TYR A 80 1.07 -4.11 -4.20
N GLU A 81 2.03 -4.51 -5.03
CA GLU A 81 3.38 -3.94 -5.04
C GLU A 81 3.47 -2.93 -6.17
N GLY A 82 3.69 -1.66 -5.84
CA GLY A 82 3.87 -0.56 -6.78
C GLY A 82 5.31 -0.08 -6.84
N ASN A 83 5.67 0.56 -7.96
CA ASN A 83 6.99 1.16 -8.19
C ASN A 83 8.17 0.17 -8.12
N VAL A 84 7.91 -1.12 -8.33
CA VAL A 84 8.89 -2.21 -8.42
C VAL A 84 9.04 -2.64 -9.89
N PRO A 85 10.19 -2.39 -10.54
CA PRO A 85 10.42 -2.80 -11.92
C PRO A 85 10.27 -4.31 -12.10
N GLY A 86 9.42 -4.75 -13.02
CA GLY A 86 9.26 -6.16 -13.39
C GLY A 86 8.46 -7.01 -12.39
N SER A 87 7.74 -6.41 -11.44
CA SER A 87 6.76 -7.15 -10.65
C SER A 87 5.59 -7.59 -11.53
N THR A 88 5.05 -8.79 -11.31
CA THR A 88 3.90 -9.32 -12.08
C THR A 88 2.59 -8.55 -11.82
N GLY A 89 2.64 -7.48 -11.01
CA GLY A 89 1.56 -6.53 -10.75
C GLY A 89 1.95 -5.07 -11.02
N GLU A 90 2.92 -4.83 -11.91
CA GLU A 90 3.40 -3.50 -12.29
C GLU A 90 2.28 -2.65 -12.92
N ASN A 91 1.52 -1.94 -12.09
CA ASN A 91 0.73 -0.79 -12.52
C ASN A 91 1.64 0.44 -12.56
N ASN A 92 2.28 0.70 -13.71
CA ASN A 92 3.07 1.91 -13.99
C ASN A 92 2.23 3.22 -14.04
N GLY A 93 1.17 3.32 -13.24
CA GLY A 93 0.21 4.41 -13.26
C GLY A 93 -0.59 4.51 -11.98
N SER A 94 0.08 4.77 -10.85
CA SER A 94 -0.61 5.25 -9.64
C SER A 94 0.00 6.56 -9.15
N LEU A 95 -0.03 7.54 -10.04
CA LEU A 95 -0.03 8.97 -9.69
C LEU A 95 -1.47 9.50 -9.51
N ILE A 96 -2.44 8.61 -9.28
CA ILE A 96 -3.85 8.97 -9.07
C ILE A 96 -4.42 8.15 -7.90
N ALA A 97 -4.25 8.68 -6.69
CA ALA A 97 -5.17 8.42 -5.58
C ALA A 97 -5.69 9.75 -5.05
N PHE A 98 -6.20 10.60 -5.96
CA PHE A 98 -7.11 11.71 -5.65
C PHE A 98 -8.27 11.72 -6.65
N HIS A 99 -8.79 10.53 -6.96
CA HIS A 99 -10.04 10.41 -7.71
C HIS A 99 -11.05 9.61 -6.89
N MET A 100 -11.80 10.35 -6.07
CA MET A 100 -13.22 10.09 -5.98
C MET A 100 -13.79 10.20 -7.39
N LEU A 101 -14.05 9.07 -8.04
CA LEU A 101 -14.98 9.03 -9.17
C LEU A 101 -16.08 8.02 -8.87
N ASN A 102 -17.18 8.60 -8.36
CA ASN A 102 -18.51 8.43 -8.91
C ASN A 102 -18.85 7.03 -9.44
N SER A 103 -19.38 6.20 -8.56
CA SER A 103 -20.43 5.25 -8.92
C SER A 103 -21.43 5.14 -7.77
N ILE A 104 -22.03 6.27 -7.44
CA ILE A 104 -23.42 6.31 -6.97
C ILE A 104 -24.22 6.79 -8.17
N HIS A 105 -24.89 5.85 -8.83
CA HIS A 105 -26.19 6.08 -9.45
C HIS A 105 -26.92 4.72 -9.51
N PRO A 106 -28.26 4.77 -9.45
CA PRO A 106 -29.13 3.90 -8.64
C PRO A 106 -29.22 2.44 -9.09
#